data_AF-A0A932T181-F1
#
_entry.id   AF-A0A932T181-F1
#
_cell.length_a   1.000
_cell.length_b   1.000
_cell.length_c   1.000
_cell.angle_alpha   90.00
_cell.angle_beta   90.00
_cell.angle_gamma   90.00
#
_symmetry.space_group_name_H-M   'P 1'
#
loop_
_entity.id
_entity.type
_entity.pdbx_description
1 polymer ?
#
loop_
_entity_poly.entity_id
_entity_poly.type
_entity_poly.pdbx_seq_one_letter_code
_entity_poly.pdbx_strand_id
1 'polypeptide(L)'
;MTIRKALATILGCILAGAAFGSALGYGIGKLAPEYYRAVFHAGMEPGFDPVSVGIGLGLTQGAPGGLFIGLVLVALFCWREIRLHPTPDSAHDPASQQPKSLARLRWLVAITWTLLAIGICSGAGFILGGLWGEQGAYNRQYRNERGLISAEIAGDPAFAAIEIVRASSGGVYLYGEVATPADLERLRSLVARVLGESRAAEIVAVTVRR
;
A
#
# COMPACT_ATOMS: atom_id res chain seq x y z
N MET A 1 22.67 -2.41 -29.26
CA MET A 1 22.70 -1.94 -27.87
C MET A 1 23.04 -3.15 -27.03
N THR A 2 24.10 -3.08 -26.22
CA THR A 2 24.49 -4.25 -25.40
C THR A 2 23.50 -4.47 -24.26
N ILE A 3 23.33 -5.72 -23.83
CA ILE A 3 22.47 -6.10 -22.68
C ILE A 3 22.84 -5.29 -21.43
N ARG A 4 24.14 -5.07 -21.18
CA ARG A 4 24.63 -4.27 -20.05
C ARG A 4 24.10 -2.84 -20.08
N LYS A 5 24.08 -2.20 -21.25
CA LYS A 5 23.53 -0.85 -21.42
C LYS A 5 22.02 -0.82 -21.17
N ALA A 6 21.28 -1.82 -21.65
CA ALA A 6 19.84 -1.92 -21.42
C ALA A 6 19.49 -2.07 -19.93
N LEU A 7 20.17 -2.98 -19.22
CA LEU A 7 19.99 -3.16 -17.78
C LEU A 7 20.35 -1.89 -17.00
N ALA A 8 21.46 -1.22 -17.35
CA ALA A 8 21.86 0.04 -16.72
C ALA A 8 20.82 1.15 -16.94
N THR A 9 20.24 1.26 -18.15
CA THR A 9 19.16 2.22 -18.43
C THR A 9 17.93 1.94 -17.58
N ILE A 10 17.47 0.68 -17.52
CA ILE A 10 16.30 0.30 -16.73
C ILE A 10 16.53 0.59 -15.25
N LEU A 11 17.65 0.14 -14.70
CA LEU A 11 17.99 0.37 -13.30
C LEU A 11 18.12 1.86 -12.97
N GLY A 12 18.76 2.64 -13.85
CA GLY A 12 18.86 4.09 -13.71
C GLY A 12 17.48 4.77 -13.68
N CYS A 13 16.56 4.36 -14.55
CA CYS A 13 15.20 4.88 -14.55
C CYS A 13 14.40 4.48 -13.31
N ILE A 14 14.53 3.24 -12.81
CA ILE A 14 13.92 2.78 -11.55
C ILE A 14 14.38 3.65 -10.39
N LEU A 15 15.70 3.83 -10.24
CA LEU A 15 16.28 4.62 -9.16
C LEU A 15 15.87 6.08 -9.24
N ALA A 16 15.89 6.67 -10.44
CA ALA A 16 15.45 8.05 -10.66
C ALA A 16 13.95 8.22 -10.37
N GLY A 17 13.11 7.28 -10.81
CA GLY A 17 11.68 7.28 -10.54
C GLY A 17 11.37 7.12 -9.06
N ALA A 18 12.02 6.19 -8.37
CA ALA A 18 11.89 5.98 -6.93
C ALA A 18 12.33 7.22 -6.13
N ALA A 19 13.45 7.84 -6.50
CA ALA A 19 13.94 9.06 -5.87
C ALA A 19 12.98 10.24 -6.09
N PHE A 20 12.51 10.44 -7.33
CA PHE A 20 11.55 11.47 -7.67
C PHE A 20 10.21 11.29 -6.95
N GLY A 21 9.66 10.07 -6.97
CA GLY A 21 8.43 9.74 -6.27
C GLY A 21 8.57 9.94 -4.75
N SER A 22 9.67 9.48 -4.15
CA SER A 22 9.94 9.70 -2.72
C SER A 22 10.05 11.18 -2.37
N ALA A 23 10.69 11.99 -3.24
CA ALA A 23 10.81 13.43 -3.05
C ALA A 23 9.43 14.14 -3.13
N LEU A 24 8.57 13.74 -4.08
CA LEU A 24 7.19 14.24 -4.16
C LEU A 24 6.39 13.83 -2.93
N GLY A 25 6.47 12.56 -2.53
CA GLY A 25 5.78 12.04 -1.35
C GLY A 25 6.23 12.73 -0.06
N TYR A 26 7.53 12.94 0.11
CA TYR A 26 8.09 13.77 1.19
C TYR A 26 7.55 15.19 1.15
N GLY A 27 7.53 15.82 -0.03
CA GLY A 27 7.01 17.18 -0.23
C GLY A 27 5.55 17.30 0.18
N ILE A 28 4.69 16.37 -0.27
CA ILE A 28 3.27 16.34 0.10
C ILE A 28 3.13 16.09 1.61
N GLY A 29 3.83 15.10 2.16
CA GLY A 29 3.74 14.77 3.59
C GLY A 29 4.18 15.92 4.50
N LYS A 30 5.11 16.76 4.04
CA LYS A 30 5.61 17.92 4.78
C LYS A 30 4.76 19.19 4.57
N LEU A 31 4.32 19.47 3.35
CA LEU A 31 3.64 20.72 2.99
C LEU A 31 2.11 20.63 3.13
N ALA A 32 1.55 19.43 2.98
CA ALA A 32 0.12 19.15 3.06
C ALA A 32 -0.16 17.88 3.88
N PRO A 33 0.25 17.81 5.16
CA PRO A 33 0.07 16.62 6.00
C PRO A 33 -1.40 16.18 6.10
N GLU A 34 -2.33 17.14 6.06
CA GLU A 34 -3.78 16.89 6.07
C GLU A 34 -4.27 16.07 4.87
N TYR A 35 -3.57 16.11 3.74
CA TYR A 35 -3.90 15.28 2.58
C TYR A 35 -3.81 13.79 2.93
N TYR A 36 -2.68 13.36 3.51
CA TYR A 36 -2.54 11.97 3.92
C TYR A 36 -3.42 11.63 5.12
N ARG A 37 -3.66 12.58 6.03
CA ARG A 37 -4.59 12.33 7.14
C ARG A 37 -6.03 12.12 6.68
N ALA A 38 -6.46 12.82 5.63
CA ALA A 38 -7.80 12.66 5.06
C ALA A 38 -7.93 11.40 4.18
N VAL A 39 -6.86 11.02 3.46
CA VAL A 39 -6.88 9.87 2.55
C VAL A 39 -6.75 8.54 3.29
N PHE A 40 -5.99 8.49 4.39
CA PHE A 40 -5.79 7.28 5.17
C PHE A 40 -6.70 7.28 6.41
N HIS A 41 -7.42 6.18 6.64
CA HIS A 41 -8.25 6.01 7.85
C HIS A 41 -7.44 6.17 9.14
N ALA A 42 -6.20 5.67 9.15
CA ALA A 42 -5.26 5.85 10.28
C ALA A 42 -4.73 7.29 10.43
N GLY A 43 -5.12 8.21 9.54
CA GLY A 43 -4.68 9.60 9.52
C GLY A 43 -5.04 10.40 10.77
N MET A 44 -6.06 9.97 11.50
CA MET A 44 -6.49 10.58 12.76
C MET A 44 -5.72 10.07 13.97
N GLU A 45 -4.88 9.03 13.83
CA GLU A 45 -4.11 8.50 14.93
C GLU A 45 -3.02 9.51 15.38
N PRO A 46 -2.79 9.68 16.69
CA PRO A 46 -1.74 10.56 17.20
C PRO A 46 -0.33 10.20 16.72
N GLY A 47 -0.11 8.91 16.39
CA GLY A 47 1.16 8.39 15.87
C GLY A 47 1.29 8.42 14.35
N PHE A 48 0.32 8.98 13.61
CA PHE A 48 0.37 9.01 12.17
C PHE A 48 1.45 9.98 11.67
N ASP A 49 2.45 9.45 10.96
CA ASP A 49 3.51 10.23 10.32
C ASP A 49 3.25 10.35 8.80
N PRO A 50 2.69 11.49 8.33
CA PRO A 50 2.40 11.70 6.93
C PRO A 50 3.65 11.74 6.05
N VAL A 51 4.82 12.09 6.60
CA VAL A 51 6.08 12.14 5.84
C VAL A 51 6.56 10.73 5.52
N SER A 52 6.58 9.84 6.52
CA SER A 52 6.95 8.43 6.33
C SER A 52 6.01 7.72 5.36
N VAL A 53 4.69 7.96 5.47
CA VAL A 53 3.70 7.44 4.53
C VAL A 53 3.97 7.98 3.12
N GLY A 54 4.17 9.28 2.97
CA GLY A 54 4.46 9.91 1.68
C GLY A 54 5.70 9.34 1.01
N ILE A 55 6.81 9.18 1.73
CA ILE A 55 8.03 8.55 1.20
C ILE A 55 7.76 7.11 0.76
N GLY A 56 7.08 6.31 1.59
CA GLY A 56 6.77 4.92 1.26
C GLY A 56 5.91 4.79 -0.01
N LEU A 57 4.88 5.63 -0.14
CA LEU A 57 4.04 5.70 -1.34
C LEU A 57 4.82 6.17 -2.56
N GLY A 58 5.61 7.24 -2.38
CA GLY A 58 6.44 7.80 -3.42
C GLY A 58 7.45 6.81 -3.98
N LEU A 59 8.10 6.03 -3.11
CA LEU A 59 9.05 5.00 -3.50
C LEU A 59 8.36 3.85 -4.25
N THR A 60 7.23 3.37 -3.72
CA THR A 60 6.47 2.25 -4.29
C THR A 60 5.79 2.60 -5.62
N GLN A 61 5.40 3.86 -5.85
CA GLN A 61 4.84 4.32 -7.12
C GLN A 61 5.92 4.76 -8.11
N GLY A 62 6.99 5.39 -7.61
CA GLY A 62 8.10 5.90 -8.40
C GLY A 62 8.93 4.80 -9.06
N ALA A 63 9.17 3.68 -8.35
CA ALA A 63 9.99 2.59 -8.89
C ALA A 63 9.33 1.88 -10.10
N PRO A 64 8.04 1.48 -10.07
CA PRO A 64 7.34 0.95 -11.25
C PRO A 64 7.24 1.96 -12.39
N GLY A 65 6.98 3.23 -12.10
CA GLY A 65 6.99 4.29 -13.12
C GLY A 65 8.36 4.43 -13.79
N GLY A 66 9.44 4.37 -13.00
CA GLY A 66 10.81 4.32 -13.49
C GLY A 66 11.10 3.10 -14.36
N LEU A 67 10.68 1.90 -13.95
CA LEU A 67 10.79 0.68 -14.75
C LEU A 67 10.10 0.84 -16.11
N PHE A 68 8.88 1.37 -16.10
CA PHE A 68 8.11 1.61 -17.32
C PHE A 68 8.86 2.54 -18.28
N ILE A 69 9.32 3.70 -17.80
CA ILE A 69 10.10 4.66 -18.61
C ILE A 69 11.37 3.99 -19.14
N GLY A 70 12.08 3.22 -18.30
CA GLY A 70 13.29 2.50 -18.69
C GLY A 70 13.06 1.52 -19.84
N LEU A 71 11.98 0.73 -19.77
CA LEU A 71 11.62 -0.21 -20.83
C LEU A 71 11.28 0.51 -22.15
N VAL A 72 10.54 1.62 -22.08
CA VAL A 72 10.23 2.44 -23.26
C VAL A 72 11.50 3.00 -23.89
N LEU A 73 12.43 3.54 -23.10
CA LEU A 73 13.70 4.06 -23.62
C LEU A 73 14.55 2.97 -24.27
N VAL A 74 14.66 1.79 -23.65
CA VAL A 74 15.38 0.65 -24.25
C VAL A 74 14.74 0.25 -25.57
N ALA A 75 13.40 0.16 -25.63
CA ALA A 75 12.69 -0.17 -26.87
C ALA A 75 12.95 0.86 -27.98
N LEU A 76 12.91 2.15 -27.66
CA LEU A 76 13.21 3.23 -28.60
C LEU A 76 14.66 3.18 -29.10
N PHE A 77 15.63 2.92 -28.23
CA PHE A 77 17.03 2.80 -28.64
C PHE A 77 17.29 1.58 -29.52
N CYS A 78 16.72 0.42 -29.17
CA CYS A 78 16.77 -0.77 -30.02
C CYS A 78 16.15 -0.50 -31.40
N TRP A 79 15.00 0.19 -31.44
CA TRP A 79 14.36 0.55 -32.71
C TRP A 79 15.22 1.50 -33.55
N ARG A 80 15.81 2.52 -32.93
CA ARG A 80 16.70 3.48 -33.60
C ARG A 80 17.90 2.78 -34.25
N GLU A 81 18.53 1.85 -33.53
CA GLU A 81 19.72 1.14 -34.02
C GLU A 81 19.42 0.23 -35.22
N ILE A 82 18.27 -0.45 -35.19
CA ILE A 82 17.79 -1.25 -36.34
C ILE A 82 17.53 -0.36 -37.57
N ARG A 83 17.09 0.88 -37.38
CA ARG A 83 16.84 1.83 -38.48
C ARG A 83 18.11 2.42 -39.07
N LEU A 84 19.13 2.67 -38.24
CA LEU A 84 20.36 3.36 -38.65
C LEU A 84 21.42 2.43 -39.25
N HIS A 85 21.33 1.11 -39.02
CA HIS A 85 22.24 0.13 -39.61
C HIS A 85 21.49 -0.87 -40.51
N PRO A 86 21.03 -0.46 -41.71
CA PRO A 86 20.58 -1.40 -42.73
C PRO A 86 21.74 -2.33 -43.13
N THR A 87 21.52 -3.64 -43.08
CA THR A 87 22.54 -4.62 -43.49
C THR A 87 22.81 -4.50 -44.99
N PRO A 88 24.08 -4.27 -45.43
CA PRO A 88 24.42 -4.03 -46.84
C PRO A 88 23.96 -5.13 -47.82
N ASP A 89 23.92 -6.38 -47.36
CA ASP A 89 23.55 -7.55 -48.18
C ASP A 89 22.07 -7.66 -48.53
N SER A 90 21.22 -6.77 -48.01
CA SER A 90 19.76 -6.78 -48.30
C SER A 90 19.41 -6.26 -49.71
N ALA A 91 20.39 -5.88 -50.53
CA ALA A 91 20.18 -5.21 -51.80
C ALA A 91 19.86 -6.13 -52.99
N HIS A 92 19.94 -7.46 -52.85
CA HIS A 92 19.84 -8.38 -54.01
C HIS A 92 18.86 -9.57 -53.88
N ASP A 93 18.05 -9.66 -52.83
CA ASP A 93 17.08 -10.76 -52.70
C ASP A 93 15.61 -10.32 -52.91
N PRO A 94 15.05 -10.50 -54.14
CA PRO A 94 13.66 -10.15 -54.44
C PRO A 94 12.64 -11.02 -53.68
N ALA A 95 13.04 -12.19 -53.16
CA ALA A 95 12.16 -13.07 -52.37
C ALA A 95 11.96 -12.59 -50.92
N SER A 96 12.76 -11.62 -50.45
CA SER A 96 12.67 -11.08 -49.09
C SER A 96 11.60 -9.98 -48.90
N GLN A 97 10.74 -9.76 -49.90
CA GLN A 97 9.58 -8.85 -49.81
C GLN A 97 8.42 -9.40 -48.95
N GLN A 98 8.70 -10.21 -47.94
CA GLN A 98 7.72 -10.47 -46.89
C GLN A 98 7.37 -9.11 -46.25
N PRO A 99 6.08 -8.74 -46.10
CA PRO A 99 5.70 -7.38 -45.74
C PRO A 99 6.24 -7.02 -44.36
N LYS A 100 7.33 -6.24 -44.34
CA LYS A 100 8.01 -5.70 -43.14
C LYS A 100 7.05 -4.93 -42.21
N SER A 101 5.81 -4.67 -42.63
CA SER A 101 4.73 -4.07 -41.83
C SER A 101 4.20 -5.01 -40.75
N LEU A 102 4.06 -6.32 -41.00
CA LEU A 102 3.47 -7.25 -40.04
C LEU A 102 4.38 -7.51 -38.83
N ALA A 103 5.69 -7.62 -39.05
CA ALA A 103 6.66 -7.79 -37.96
C ALA A 103 6.71 -6.55 -37.05
N ARG A 104 6.63 -5.33 -37.63
CA ARG A 104 6.54 -4.08 -36.87
C ARG A 104 5.26 -4.00 -36.06
N LEU A 105 4.12 -4.36 -36.67
CA LEU A 105 2.84 -4.37 -35.99
C LEU A 105 2.85 -5.34 -34.80
N ARG A 106 3.37 -6.57 -34.99
CA ARG A 106 3.49 -7.55 -33.90
C ARG A 106 4.37 -7.05 -32.75
N TRP A 107 5.47 -6.38 -33.05
CA TRP A 107 6.36 -5.82 -32.03
C TRP A 107 5.71 -4.67 -31.24
N LEU A 108 5.03 -3.75 -31.94
CA LEU A 108 4.30 -2.66 -31.28
C LEU A 108 3.17 -3.21 -30.40
N VAL A 109 2.42 -4.20 -30.90
CA VAL A 109 1.37 -4.88 -30.13
C VAL A 109 1.95 -5.54 -28.88
N ALA A 110 3.09 -6.23 -28.99
CA ALA A 110 3.73 -6.87 -27.84
C ALA A 110 4.19 -5.86 -26.78
N ILE A 111 4.75 -4.71 -27.19
CA ILE A 111 5.11 -3.63 -26.26
C ILE A 111 3.87 -3.08 -25.57
N THR A 112 2.83 -2.74 -26.33
CA THR A 112 1.59 -2.20 -25.76
C THR A 112 0.99 -3.14 -24.72
N TRP A 113 0.93 -4.45 -25.01
CA TRP A 113 0.45 -5.44 -24.05
C TRP A 113 1.34 -5.57 -22.82
N THR A 114 2.66 -5.51 -22.99
CA THR A 114 3.60 -5.57 -21.87
C THR A 114 3.44 -4.35 -20.95
N LEU A 115 3.32 -3.16 -21.54
CA LEU A 115 3.12 -1.91 -20.82
C LEU A 115 1.77 -1.90 -20.08
N LEU A 116 0.71 -2.37 -20.73
CA LEU A 116 -0.60 -2.52 -20.11
C LEU A 116 -0.55 -3.51 -18.93
N ALA A 117 0.10 -4.66 -19.09
CA ALA A 117 0.26 -5.65 -18.03
C ALA A 117 1.02 -5.07 -16.82
N ILE A 118 2.11 -4.32 -17.04
CA ILE A 118 2.86 -3.66 -15.96
C ILE A 118 1.98 -2.65 -15.22
N GLY A 119 1.21 -1.83 -15.95
CA GLY A 119 0.28 -0.86 -15.35
C GLY A 119 -0.77 -1.55 -14.48
N ILE A 120 -1.39 -2.62 -14.99
CA ILE A 120 -2.38 -3.42 -14.25
C ILE A 120 -1.76 -4.06 -13.01
N CYS A 121 -0.59 -4.71 -13.14
CA CYS A 121 0.08 -5.35 -12.01
C CYS A 121 0.49 -4.33 -10.94
N SER A 122 0.94 -3.14 -11.34
CA SER A 122 1.31 -2.07 -10.40
C SER A 122 0.10 -1.52 -9.65
N GLY A 123 -1.00 -1.28 -10.36
CA GLY A 123 -2.26 -0.85 -9.75
C GLY A 123 -2.85 -1.90 -8.81
N ALA A 124 -2.84 -3.17 -9.21
CA ALA A 124 -3.29 -4.28 -8.37
C ALA A 124 -2.43 -4.44 -7.12
N GLY A 125 -1.10 -4.35 -7.26
CA GLY A 125 -0.17 -4.39 -6.13
C GLY A 125 -0.39 -3.25 -5.13
N PHE A 126 -0.71 -2.05 -5.61
CA PHE A 126 -1.06 -0.92 -4.76
C PHE A 126 -2.34 -1.17 -3.95
N ILE A 127 -3.40 -1.62 -4.62
CA ILE A 127 -4.68 -1.90 -3.96
C ILE A 127 -4.51 -3.02 -2.92
N LEU A 128 -3.88 -4.14 -3.30
CA LEU A 128 -3.65 -5.27 -2.40
C LEU A 128 -2.73 -4.89 -1.23
N GLY A 129 -1.68 -4.10 -1.50
CA GLY A 129 -0.77 -3.60 -0.48
C GLY A 129 -1.46 -2.68 0.53
N GLY A 130 -2.34 -1.79 0.06
CA GLY A 130 -3.17 -0.94 0.91
C GLY A 130 -4.08 -1.76 1.82
N LEU A 131 -4.82 -2.72 1.25
CA LEU A 131 -5.71 -3.61 1.99
C LEU A 131 -4.97 -4.45 3.04
N TRP A 132 -3.80 -5.00 2.71
CA TRP A 132 -2.98 -5.74 3.66
C TRP A 132 -2.37 -4.84 4.75
N GLY A 133 -1.97 -3.62 4.40
CA GLY A 133 -1.46 -2.63 5.35
C GLY A 133 -2.51 -2.27 6.39
N GLU A 134 -3.74 -2.01 5.94
CA GLU A 134 -4.90 -1.69 6.78
C GLU A 134 -5.25 -2.86 7.70
N GLN A 135 -5.36 -4.09 7.16
CA GLN A 135 -5.61 -5.28 7.96
C GLN A 135 -4.49 -5.52 9.01
N GLY A 136 -3.24 -5.23 8.64
CA GLY A 136 -2.10 -5.30 9.54
C GLY A 136 -2.18 -4.28 10.68
N ALA A 137 -2.62 -3.05 10.40
CA ALA A 137 -2.85 -2.01 11.41
C ALA A 137 -3.96 -2.44 12.38
N TYR A 138 -5.11 -2.90 11.87
CA TYR A 138 -6.20 -3.42 12.70
C TYR A 138 -5.78 -4.61 13.57
N ASN A 139 -4.93 -5.50 13.05
CA ASN A 139 -4.37 -6.62 13.82
C ASN A 139 -3.41 -6.16 14.92
N ARG A 140 -2.62 -5.10 14.69
CA ARG A 140 -1.71 -4.56 15.71
C ARG A 140 -2.48 -3.83 16.81
N GLN A 141 -3.40 -2.95 16.45
CA GLN A 141 -4.23 -2.23 17.41
C GLN A 141 -5.03 -3.20 18.31
N TYR A 142 -5.70 -4.19 17.71
CA TYR A 142 -6.43 -5.21 18.48
C TYR A 142 -5.54 -5.94 19.50
N ARG A 143 -4.34 -6.37 19.09
CA ARG A 143 -3.41 -7.07 19.98
C ARG A 143 -2.91 -6.18 21.11
N ASN A 144 -2.61 -4.92 20.82
CA ASN A 144 -2.16 -3.95 21.82
C ASN A 144 -3.27 -3.68 22.85
N GLU A 145 -4.47 -3.30 22.39
CA GLU A 145 -5.62 -3.01 23.26
C GLU A 145 -6.04 -4.24 24.07
N ARG A 146 -6.10 -5.42 23.44
CA ARG A 146 -6.42 -6.68 24.13
C ARG A 146 -5.39 -6.99 25.21
N GLY A 147 -4.10 -6.78 24.94
CA GLY A 147 -3.03 -6.99 25.92
C GLY A 147 -3.20 -6.11 27.15
N LEU A 148 -3.57 -4.84 26.95
CA LEU A 148 -3.78 -3.88 28.05
C LEU A 148 -5.03 -4.20 28.88
N ILE A 149 -6.14 -4.56 28.25
CA ILE A 149 -7.42 -4.79 28.95
C ILE A 149 -7.50 -6.19 29.56
N SER A 150 -6.99 -7.22 28.88
CA SER A 150 -7.21 -8.61 29.30
C SER A 150 -6.65 -8.95 30.68
N ALA A 151 -5.52 -8.35 31.06
CA ALA A 151 -4.93 -8.54 32.38
C ALA A 151 -5.83 -7.98 33.50
N GLU A 152 -6.42 -6.81 33.28
CA GLU A 152 -7.28 -6.15 34.25
C GLU A 152 -8.65 -6.85 34.38
N ILE A 153 -9.24 -7.29 33.25
CA ILE A 153 -10.52 -8.02 33.25
C ILE A 153 -10.38 -9.39 33.91
N ALA A 154 -9.30 -10.13 33.63
CA ALA A 154 -9.11 -11.47 34.18
C ALA A 154 -8.95 -11.50 35.71
N GLY A 155 -8.54 -10.37 36.31
CA GLY A 155 -8.35 -10.25 37.75
C GLY A 155 -9.62 -9.95 38.56
N ASP A 156 -10.72 -9.57 37.90
CA ASP A 156 -11.94 -9.10 38.57
C ASP A 156 -13.13 -10.05 38.31
N PRO A 157 -13.63 -10.78 39.33
CA PRO A 157 -14.75 -11.70 39.18
C PRO A 157 -16.03 -11.04 38.65
N ALA A 158 -16.22 -9.73 38.83
CA ALA A 158 -17.39 -9.02 38.31
C ALA A 158 -17.39 -8.94 36.78
N PHE A 159 -16.24 -9.13 36.14
CA PHE A 159 -16.08 -9.09 34.68
C PHE A 159 -15.92 -10.49 34.07
N ALA A 160 -16.19 -11.56 34.82
CA ALA A 160 -16.03 -12.94 34.36
C ALA A 160 -16.89 -13.31 33.14
N ALA A 161 -18.00 -12.60 32.93
CA ALA A 161 -18.89 -12.79 31.78
C ALA A 161 -18.60 -11.84 30.61
N ILE A 162 -17.51 -11.05 30.68
CA ILE A 162 -17.11 -10.13 29.61
C ILE A 162 -16.16 -10.81 28.64
N GLU A 163 -16.56 -10.82 27.38
CA GLU A 163 -15.76 -11.32 26.26
C GLU A 163 -15.09 -10.15 25.52
N ILE A 164 -13.80 -10.32 25.23
CA ILE A 164 -13.00 -9.41 24.41
C ILE A 164 -13.05 -9.91 22.96
N VAL A 165 -13.93 -9.31 22.17
CA VAL A 165 -14.07 -9.59 20.74
C VAL A 165 -13.32 -8.56 19.89
N ARG A 166 -13.08 -8.90 18.63
CA ARG A 166 -12.45 -8.01 17.66
C ARG A 166 -13.51 -7.11 17.02
N ALA A 167 -13.27 -5.79 17.02
CA ALA A 167 -14.10 -4.86 16.27
C ALA A 167 -13.89 -4.99 14.76
N SER A 168 -14.92 -4.74 13.95
CA SER A 168 -14.80 -4.61 12.50
C SER A 168 -14.02 -3.36 12.07
N SER A 169 -14.04 -2.30 12.90
CA SER A 169 -13.26 -1.06 12.72
C SER A 169 -11.81 -1.16 13.19
N GLY A 170 -11.37 -2.32 13.69
CA GLY A 170 -10.09 -2.46 14.38
C GLY A 170 -10.19 -2.18 15.89
N GLY A 171 -9.25 -2.73 16.65
CA GLY A 171 -9.29 -2.66 18.12
C GLY A 171 -10.22 -3.69 18.78
N VAL A 172 -10.47 -3.49 20.07
CA VAL A 172 -11.26 -4.37 20.94
C VAL A 172 -12.70 -3.90 21.06
N TYR A 173 -13.65 -4.84 21.11
CA TYR A 173 -14.99 -4.63 21.63
C TYR A 173 -15.20 -5.49 22.87
N LEU A 174 -15.86 -4.93 23.88
CA LEU A 174 -16.27 -5.66 25.07
C LEU A 174 -17.75 -6.01 24.95
N TYR A 175 -18.04 -7.30 25.01
CA TYR A 175 -19.38 -7.86 24.92
C TYR A 175 -19.68 -8.69 26.17
N GLY A 176 -20.94 -8.76 26.58
CA GLY A 176 -21.37 -9.59 27.71
C GLY A 176 -22.24 -8.84 28.70
N GLU A 177 -22.32 -9.39 29.91
CA GLU A 177 -23.17 -8.86 30.98
C GLU A 177 -22.36 -8.62 32.25
N VAL A 178 -22.77 -7.59 32.99
CA VAL A 178 -22.34 -7.36 34.37
C VAL A 178 -23.52 -7.46 35.33
N ALA A 179 -23.25 -7.82 36.58
CA ALA A 179 -24.28 -8.07 37.58
C ALA A 179 -25.00 -6.79 38.01
N THR A 180 -24.30 -5.65 38.06
CA THR A 180 -24.85 -4.41 38.57
C THR A 180 -24.50 -3.19 37.69
N PRO A 181 -25.29 -2.10 37.74
CA PRO A 181 -24.92 -0.84 37.09
C PRO A 181 -23.59 -0.26 37.62
N ALA A 182 -23.26 -0.51 38.89
CA ALA A 182 -22.00 -0.07 39.48
C ALA A 182 -20.80 -0.80 38.84
N ASP A 183 -20.94 -2.09 38.52
CA ASP A 183 -19.91 -2.84 37.80
C ASP A 183 -19.74 -2.34 36.37
N LEU A 184 -20.82 -1.94 35.69
CA LEU A 184 -20.74 -1.34 34.35
C LEU A 184 -19.94 -0.04 34.38
N GLU A 185 -20.20 0.82 35.37
CA GLU A 185 -19.47 2.09 35.52
C GLU A 185 -18.00 1.86 35.89
N ARG A 186 -17.73 0.84 36.71
CA ARG A 186 -16.36 0.41 37.03
C ARG A 186 -15.62 -0.08 35.78
N LEU A 187 -16.29 -0.87 34.93
CA LEU A 187 -15.74 -1.33 33.66
C LEU A 187 -15.44 -0.15 32.71
N ARG A 188 -16.38 0.80 32.57
CA ARG A 188 -16.17 2.02 31.76
C ARG A 188 -14.99 2.85 32.26
N SER A 189 -14.91 3.07 33.57
CA SER A 189 -13.82 3.81 34.21
C SER A 189 -12.46 3.12 33.98
N LEU A 190 -12.44 1.78 34.06
CA LEU A 190 -11.24 0.99 33.78
C LEU A 190 -10.79 1.13 32.33
N VAL A 191 -11.72 1.02 31.37
CA VAL A 191 -11.40 1.18 29.94
C VAL A 191 -10.97 2.61 29.64
N ALA A 192 -11.64 3.61 30.20
CA ALA A 192 -11.29 5.03 30.04
C ALA A 192 -9.90 5.35 30.60
N ARG A 193 -9.54 4.75 31.74
CA ARG A 193 -8.21 4.88 32.33
C ARG A 193 -7.11 4.27 31.44
N VAL A 194 -7.38 3.14 30.81
CA VAL A 194 -6.37 2.38 30.04
C VAL A 194 -6.26 2.87 28.59
N LEU A 195 -7.39 3.15 27.93
CA LEU A 195 -7.46 3.48 26.51
C LEU A 195 -7.95 4.91 26.21
N GLY A 196 -8.37 5.66 27.23
CA GLY A 196 -8.94 7.00 27.10
C GLY A 196 -10.48 7.01 27.01
N GLU A 197 -11.08 8.12 27.46
CA GLU A 197 -12.53 8.34 27.51
C GLU A 197 -13.22 8.14 26.15
N SER A 198 -12.64 8.69 25.08
CA SER A 198 -13.20 8.58 23.73
C SER A 198 -13.29 7.12 23.28
N ARG A 199 -12.35 6.27 23.68
CA ARG A 199 -12.32 4.87 23.30
C ARG A 199 -13.28 4.05 24.16
N ALA A 200 -13.39 4.37 25.45
CA ALA A 200 -14.34 3.72 26.35
C ALA A 200 -15.79 3.85 25.89
N ALA A 201 -16.17 5.01 25.36
CA ALA A 201 -17.52 5.23 24.83
C ALA A 201 -17.84 4.36 23.60
N GLU A 202 -16.86 4.04 22.78
CA GLU A 202 -17.06 3.26 21.54
C GLU A 202 -17.09 1.76 21.78
N ILE A 203 -16.23 1.25 22.68
CA ILE A 203 -15.95 -0.20 22.75
C ILE A 203 -16.81 -0.95 23.79
N VAL A 204 -17.46 -0.25 24.72
CA VAL A 204 -18.24 -0.88 25.80
C VAL A 204 -19.69 -1.08 25.36
N ALA A 205 -19.96 -2.24 24.74
CA ALA A 205 -21.30 -2.70 24.38
C ALA A 205 -21.82 -3.76 25.37
N VAL A 206 -21.74 -3.44 26.66
CA VAL A 206 -22.08 -4.35 27.77
C VAL A 206 -23.42 -3.96 28.37
N THR A 207 -24.27 -4.96 28.65
CA THR A 207 -25.57 -4.76 29.27
C THR A 207 -25.58 -5.18 30.74
N VAL A 208 -26.46 -4.60 31.54
CA VAL A 208 -26.68 -5.05 32.93
C VAL A 208 -27.65 -6.22 32.90
N ARG A 209 -27.29 -7.32 33.56
CA ARG A 209 -28.16 -8.50 33.69
C ARG A 209 -29.45 -8.12 34.42
N ARG A 210 -30.59 -8.38 33.79
CA ARG A 210 -31.91 -8.13 34.37
C ARG A 210 -32.36 -9.25 35.28
#